data_AF-S7I9W2-F1
#
_entry.id   AF-S7I9W2-F1
#
_cell.length_a   1.000
_cell.length_b   1.000
_cell.length_c   1.000
_cell.angle_alpha   90.00
_cell.angle_beta   90.00
_cell.angle_gamma   90.00
#
_symmetry.space_group_name_H-M   'P 1'
#
loop_
_entity.id
_entity.type
_entity.pdbx_description
1 polymer ?
#
loop_
_entity_poly.entity_id
_entity_poly.type
_entity_poly.pdbx_seq_one_letter_code
_entity_poly.pdbx_strand_id
1 'polypeptide(L)'
;MKQIINSLQEATVARIRNPILGTFILSWSILNIKGLAIFLFSSVPEKLEIIRNWQPVVTDDLFSPLALTVGYLVILPFFQIALQYLDEGIFEPRKYKIKHQSLRNYYKGLRNVNEYKAESDEDRIAKLKEANVLNWPDEKKRMSAIAMNHKLDVSKKVKEMQELAQKVEPALERSYIQSQAYEQYAIRLSMIKGVLASDDRNSKDDELVTNLDLIIKDIQAINTSNFDKVGRLYSYHIKNGSKFGKDFEEQFSKYLLDKKKALIDLDLPNRKEPADHFSVNDL
;
A
#
# COMPACT_ATOMS: atom_id res chain seq x y z
N MET A 1 -0.53 40.41 75.77
CA MET A 1 -1.48 39.44 75.16
C MET A 1 -1.37 39.35 73.64
N LYS A 2 -1.38 40.46 72.88
CA LYS A 2 -1.22 40.43 71.41
C LYS A 2 0.07 39.74 70.93
N GLN A 3 1.20 39.93 71.62
CA GLN A 3 2.46 39.25 71.28
C GLN A 3 2.38 37.73 71.43
N ILE A 4 1.71 37.21 72.48
CA ILE A 4 1.58 35.76 72.70
C ILE A 4 0.68 35.13 71.63
N ILE A 5 -0.41 35.81 71.26
CA ILE A 5 -1.32 35.37 70.20
C ILE A 5 -0.60 35.37 68.84
N ASN A 6 0.18 36.42 68.55
CA ASN A 6 0.95 36.51 67.30
C ASN A 6 2.06 35.44 67.24
N SER A 7 2.79 35.20 68.32
CA SER A 7 3.82 34.14 68.38
C SER A 7 3.23 32.74 68.27
N LEU A 8 2.04 32.51 68.84
CA LEU A 8 1.32 31.24 68.69
C LEU A 8 0.79 31.06 67.26
N GLN A 9 0.28 32.13 66.65
CA GLN A 9 -0.20 32.12 65.27
C GLN A 9 0.96 31.86 64.30
N GLU A 10 2.10 32.54 64.45
CA GLU A 10 3.29 32.35 63.62
C GLU A 10 3.85 30.92 63.75
N ALA A 11 3.92 30.39 64.98
CA ALA A 11 4.35 29.00 65.21
C ALA A 11 3.36 27.98 64.64
N THR A 12 2.06 28.26 64.70
CA THR A 12 1.00 27.40 64.15
C THR A 12 1.04 27.42 62.61
N VAL A 13 1.18 28.59 62.00
CA VAL A 13 1.30 28.74 60.54
C VAL A 13 2.57 28.08 60.01
N ALA A 14 3.70 28.20 60.73
CA ALA A 14 4.95 27.54 60.37
C ALA A 14 4.83 26.00 60.43
N ARG A 15 4.08 25.47 61.41
CA ARG A 15 3.84 24.02 61.56
C ARG A 15 2.83 23.49 60.53
N ILE A 16 1.77 24.25 60.20
CA ILE A 16 0.81 23.89 59.14
C ILE A 16 1.49 23.88 57.77
N ARG A 17 2.51 24.73 57.56
CA ARG A 17 3.31 24.71 56.32
C ARG A 17 4.13 23.43 56.16
N ASN A 18 4.42 22.69 57.24
CA ASN A 18 5.03 21.38 57.13
C ASN A 18 3.97 20.40 56.60
N PRO A 19 4.16 19.80 55.39
CA PRO A 19 3.17 18.92 54.79
C PRO A 19 2.77 17.76 55.70
N ILE A 20 3.69 17.24 56.51
CA ILE A 20 3.43 16.11 57.41
C ILE A 20 2.48 16.54 58.54
N LEU A 21 2.76 17.66 59.19
CA LEU A 21 1.92 18.16 60.30
C LEU A 21 0.58 18.69 59.79
N GLY A 22 0.57 19.38 58.65
CA GLY A 22 -0.66 19.86 58.01
C GLY A 22 -1.58 18.71 57.62
N THR A 23 -1.05 17.69 56.93
CA THR A 23 -1.82 16.49 56.56
C THR A 23 -2.25 15.71 57.79
N PHE A 24 -1.44 15.64 58.84
CA PHE A 24 -1.84 14.99 60.10
C PHE A 24 -3.02 15.70 60.79
N ILE A 25 -2.96 17.02 60.93
CA ILE A 25 -4.06 17.80 61.52
C ILE A 25 -5.34 17.64 60.70
N LEU A 26 -5.24 17.66 59.36
CA LEU A 26 -6.37 17.42 58.47
C LEU A 26 -6.93 15.99 58.62
N SER A 27 -6.06 14.98 58.67
CA SER A 27 -6.44 13.58 58.86
C SER A 27 -7.16 13.37 60.19
N TRP A 28 -6.63 13.96 61.27
CA TRP A 28 -7.26 13.94 62.59
C TRP A 28 -8.61 14.65 62.58
N SER A 29 -8.69 15.82 61.93
CA SER A 29 -9.94 16.59 61.81
C SER A 29 -11.01 15.86 61.01
N ILE A 30 -10.63 15.13 59.96
CA ILE A 30 -11.56 14.34 59.13
C ILE A 30 -12.11 13.15 59.94
N LEU A 31 -11.25 12.42 60.65
CA LEU A 31 -11.67 11.27 61.45
C LEU A 31 -12.52 11.70 62.66
N ASN A 32 -12.19 12.85 63.27
CA ASN A 32 -12.92 13.41 64.40
C ASN A 32 -13.95 14.48 64.00
N ILE A 33 -14.38 14.52 62.73
CA ILE A 33 -15.22 15.61 62.19
C ILE A 33 -16.55 15.76 62.92
N LYS A 34 -17.13 14.66 63.41
CA LYS A 34 -18.38 14.69 64.18
C LYS A 34 -18.20 15.41 65.52
N GLY A 35 -17.16 15.03 66.29
CA GLY A 35 -16.83 15.68 67.56
C GLY A 35 -16.44 17.14 67.36
N LEU A 36 -15.66 17.42 66.32
CA LEU A 36 -15.22 18.77 65.97
C LEU A 36 -16.39 19.66 65.52
N ALA A 37 -17.32 19.13 64.73
CA ALA A 37 -18.53 19.85 64.33
C ALA A 37 -19.44 20.14 65.52
N ILE A 38 -19.71 19.15 66.38
CA ILE A 38 -20.50 19.33 67.61
C ILE A 38 -19.84 20.37 68.52
N PHE A 39 -18.51 20.35 68.64
CA PHE A 39 -17.76 21.34 69.41
C PHE A 39 -17.81 22.75 68.80
N LEU A 40 -17.78 22.88 67.47
CA LEU A 40 -17.87 24.18 66.81
C LEU A 40 -19.26 24.81 66.95
N PHE A 41 -20.32 24.01 66.78
CA PHE A 41 -21.71 24.47 66.77
C PHE A 41 -22.40 24.50 68.14
N SER A 42 -21.81 23.95 69.18
CA SER A 42 -22.35 23.99 70.55
C SER A 42 -22.25 25.38 71.20
N SER A 43 -23.07 25.60 72.23
CA SER A 43 -23.02 26.81 73.05
C SER A 43 -21.81 26.81 74.00
N VAL A 44 -21.38 27.98 74.50
CA VAL A 44 -20.23 28.11 75.43
C VAL A 44 -20.29 27.16 76.64
N PRO A 45 -21.44 26.96 77.34
CA PRO A 45 -21.49 26.01 78.46
C PRO A 45 -21.33 24.55 78.01
N GLU A 46 -21.91 24.16 76.87
CA GLU A 46 -21.77 22.81 76.31
C GLU A 46 -20.34 22.51 75.85
N LYS A 47 -19.61 23.50 75.32
CA LYS A 47 -18.20 23.35 74.96
C LYS A 47 -17.33 22.98 76.17
N LEU A 48 -17.61 23.58 77.33
CA LEU A 48 -16.88 23.28 78.57
C LEU A 48 -17.16 21.86 79.05
N GLU A 49 -18.39 21.36 78.91
CA GLU A 49 -18.75 19.98 79.25
C GLU A 49 -18.10 18.97 78.30
N ILE A 50 -18.08 19.26 77.00
CA ILE A 50 -17.41 18.42 75.99
C ILE A 50 -15.92 18.30 76.29
N ILE A 51 -15.24 19.41 76.61
CA ILE A 51 -13.81 19.39 76.97
C ILE A 51 -13.58 18.61 78.26
N ARG A 52 -14.45 18.76 79.27
CA ARG A 52 -14.31 18.09 80.57
C ARG A 52 -14.50 16.58 80.49
N ASN A 53 -15.36 16.12 79.58
CA ASN A 53 -15.67 14.71 79.40
C ASN A 53 -14.85 14.06 78.27
N TRP A 54 -13.95 14.80 77.63
CA TRP A 54 -13.12 14.25 76.57
C TRP A 54 -12.08 13.29 77.14
N GLN A 55 -12.18 12.02 76.76
CA GLN A 55 -11.19 10.99 77.08
C GLN A 55 -10.40 10.66 75.82
N PRO A 56 -9.10 11.00 75.76
CA PRO A 56 -8.29 10.71 74.59
C PRO A 56 -8.05 9.20 74.48
N VAL A 57 -8.38 8.62 73.34
CA VAL A 57 -8.12 7.21 73.04
C VAL A 57 -6.93 7.16 72.08
N VAL A 58 -5.80 6.66 72.56
CA VAL A 58 -4.51 6.72 71.82
C VAL A 58 -4.60 6.05 70.44
N THR A 59 -5.37 4.98 70.29
CA THR A 59 -5.53 4.29 69.00
C THR A 59 -6.27 5.15 67.97
N ASP A 60 -7.38 5.77 68.39
CA ASP A 60 -8.28 6.48 67.48
C ASP A 60 -7.84 7.92 67.26
N ASP A 61 -7.23 8.56 68.27
CA ASP A 61 -6.79 9.95 68.21
C ASP A 61 -5.35 10.12 67.69
N LEU A 62 -4.51 9.08 67.75
CA LEU A 62 -3.11 9.17 67.31
C LEU A 62 -2.78 8.20 66.16
N PHE A 63 -3.02 6.90 66.33
CA PHE A 63 -2.59 5.91 65.34
C PHE A 63 -3.41 5.96 64.04
N SER A 64 -4.74 6.05 64.13
CA SER A 64 -5.61 6.10 62.95
C SER A 64 -5.34 7.33 62.05
N PRO A 65 -5.24 8.56 62.59
CA PRO A 65 -4.86 9.74 61.81
C PRO A 65 -3.42 9.67 61.26
N LEU A 66 -2.48 9.09 62.02
CA LEU A 66 -1.10 8.93 61.58
C LEU A 66 -1.01 7.96 60.39
N ALA A 67 -1.71 6.82 60.47
CA ALA A 67 -1.79 5.86 59.38
C ALA A 67 -2.40 6.48 58.11
N LEU A 68 -3.46 7.28 58.25
CA LEU A 68 -4.08 7.98 57.13
C LEU A 68 -3.16 9.05 56.53
N THR A 69 -2.37 9.73 57.36
CA THR A 69 -1.36 10.71 56.92
C THR A 69 -0.26 10.06 56.11
N VAL A 70 0.29 8.93 56.59
CA VAL A 70 1.31 8.16 55.87
C VAL A 70 0.72 7.63 54.56
N GLY A 71 -0.48 7.07 54.60
CA GLY A 71 -1.19 6.59 53.41
C GLY A 71 -1.38 7.70 52.37
N TYR A 72 -1.84 8.88 52.79
CA TYR A 72 -2.00 10.03 51.92
C TYR A 72 -0.68 10.51 51.30
N LEU A 73 0.38 10.63 52.12
CA LEU A 73 1.71 11.05 51.65
C LEU A 73 2.32 10.06 50.65
N VAL A 74 2.01 8.77 50.78
CA VAL A 74 2.45 7.74 49.84
C VAL A 74 1.59 7.73 48.58
N ILE A 75 0.27 7.88 48.68
CA ILE A 75 -0.65 7.85 47.54
C ILE A 75 -0.49 9.09 46.65
N LEU A 76 -0.23 10.26 47.24
CA LEU A 76 -0.11 11.53 46.53
C LEU A 76 0.92 11.51 45.37
N PRO A 77 2.18 11.05 45.54
CA PRO A 77 3.14 10.96 44.45
C PRO A 77 2.69 9.96 43.37
N PHE A 78 2.06 8.84 43.74
CA PHE A 78 1.50 7.91 42.74
C PHE A 78 0.38 8.56 41.91
N PHE A 79 -0.46 9.38 42.55
CA PHE A 79 -1.50 10.13 41.85
C PHE A 79 -0.90 11.19 40.90
N GLN A 80 0.16 11.88 41.31
CA GLN A 80 0.89 12.81 40.45
C GLN A 80 1.49 12.11 39.23
N ILE A 81 2.12 10.95 39.43
CA ILE A 81 2.65 10.13 38.33
C ILE A 81 1.52 9.69 37.39
N ALA A 82 0.38 9.25 37.92
CA ALA A 82 -0.78 8.85 37.11
C ALA A 82 -1.34 10.01 36.27
N LEU A 83 -1.42 11.22 36.84
CA LEU A 83 -1.82 12.42 36.10
C LEU A 83 -0.81 12.77 35.01
N GLN A 84 0.47 12.69 35.30
CA GLN A 84 1.52 12.93 34.32
C GLN A 84 1.43 11.94 33.14
N TYR A 85 1.26 10.65 33.41
CA TYR A 85 1.04 9.66 32.34
C TYR A 85 -0.21 9.94 31.51
N LEU A 86 -1.27 10.44 32.13
CA LEU A 86 -2.50 10.83 31.42
C LEU A 86 -2.27 12.04 30.50
N ASP A 87 -1.53 13.04 30.99
CA ASP A 87 -1.18 14.24 30.25
C ASP A 87 -0.25 13.94 29.07
N GLU A 88 0.79 13.14 29.29
CA GLU A 88 1.75 12.70 28.25
C GLU A 88 1.06 11.77 27.23
N GLY A 89 0.19 10.85 27.67
CA GLY A 89 -0.45 9.87 26.79
C GLY A 89 -1.54 10.46 25.88
N ILE A 90 -2.37 11.38 26.37
CA ILE A 90 -3.57 11.85 25.65
C ILE A 90 -3.40 13.27 25.10
N PHE A 91 -2.81 14.17 25.87
CA PHE A 91 -2.87 15.61 25.59
C PHE A 91 -1.63 16.13 24.86
N GLU A 92 -0.43 15.66 25.22
CA GLU A 92 0.82 16.04 24.56
C GLU A 92 0.88 15.71 23.06
N PRO A 93 0.56 14.49 22.57
CA PRO A 93 0.71 14.18 21.14
C PRO A 93 -0.17 15.06 20.25
N ARG A 94 -1.32 15.54 20.76
CA ARG A 94 -2.18 16.49 20.05
C ARG A 94 -1.57 17.89 20.03
N LYS A 95 -1.05 18.37 21.17
CA LYS A 95 -0.39 19.68 21.27
C LYS A 95 0.89 19.75 20.43
N TYR A 96 1.72 18.70 20.44
CA TYR A 96 2.94 18.65 19.63
C TYR A 96 2.66 18.66 18.13
N LYS A 97 1.62 17.95 17.66
CA LYS A 97 1.22 17.97 16.24
C LYS A 97 0.79 19.35 15.79
N ILE A 98 -0.05 20.03 16.57
CA ILE A 98 -0.52 21.39 16.26
C ILE A 98 0.66 22.37 16.24
N LYS A 99 1.56 22.30 17.24
CA LYS A 99 2.74 23.17 17.34
C LYS A 99 3.74 22.92 16.20
N HIS A 100 3.97 21.66 15.81
CA HIS A 100 4.83 21.35 14.66
C HIS A 100 4.22 21.81 13.34
N GLN A 101 2.91 21.67 13.18
CA GLN A 101 2.23 22.11 11.97
C GLN A 101 2.26 23.64 11.83
N SER A 102 2.01 24.38 12.91
CA SER A 102 2.10 25.84 12.89
C SER A 102 3.51 26.33 12.61
N LEU A 103 4.52 25.71 13.23
CA LEU A 103 5.92 26.05 13.02
C LEU A 103 6.37 25.75 11.58
N ARG A 104 5.95 24.62 11.02
CA ARG A 104 6.23 24.27 9.62
C ARG A 104 5.60 25.27 8.66
N ASN A 105 4.37 25.70 8.93
CA ASN A 105 3.68 26.70 8.11
C ASN A 105 4.37 28.07 8.18
N TYR A 106 4.86 28.46 9.37
CA TYR A 106 5.62 29.68 9.55
C TYR A 106 6.91 29.70 8.71
N TYR A 107 7.72 28.64 8.78
CA TYR A 107 8.96 28.55 8.00
C TYR A 107 8.72 28.43 6.49
N LYS A 108 7.63 27.77 6.08
CA LYS A 108 7.20 27.78 4.67
C LYS A 108 6.86 29.19 4.20
N GLY A 109 6.11 29.95 5.00
CA GLY A 109 5.79 31.35 4.70
C GLY A 109 7.05 32.20 4.58
N LEU A 110 7.99 32.05 5.51
CA LEU A 110 9.26 32.78 5.50
C LEU A 110 10.11 32.43 4.27
N ARG A 111 10.16 31.14 3.90
CA ARG A 111 10.83 30.69 2.67
C ARG A 111 10.21 31.32 1.44
N ASN A 112 8.89 31.29 1.31
CA ASN A 112 8.20 31.88 0.15
C ASN A 112 8.46 33.39 0.07
N VAL A 113 8.42 34.10 1.20
CA VAL A 113 8.74 35.54 1.23
C VAL A 113 10.19 35.79 0.81
N ASN A 114 11.13 34.96 1.26
CA ASN A 114 12.52 35.05 0.84
C ASN A 114 12.71 34.71 -0.63
N GLU A 115 12.00 33.73 -1.17
CA GLU A 115 11.97 33.40 -2.59
C GLU A 115 11.43 34.57 -3.39
N TYR A 116 10.28 35.15 -3.02
CA TYR A 116 9.73 36.32 -3.69
C TYR A 116 10.65 37.52 -3.61
N LYS A 117 11.33 37.72 -2.47
CA LYS A 117 12.30 38.82 -2.31
C LYS A 117 13.50 38.62 -3.23
N ALA A 118 14.09 37.42 -3.23
CA ALA A 118 15.18 37.06 -4.14
C ALA A 118 14.74 37.11 -5.61
N GLU A 119 13.48 36.78 -5.91
CA GLU A 119 12.90 36.90 -7.24
C GLU A 119 12.67 38.34 -7.67
N SER A 120 12.29 39.22 -6.74
CA SER A 120 12.07 40.63 -6.98
C SER A 120 13.35 41.47 -7.04
N ASP A 121 14.48 40.93 -6.60
CA ASP A 121 15.76 41.63 -6.65
C ASP A 121 16.14 41.94 -8.11
N GLU A 122 16.12 43.22 -8.45
CA GLU A 122 16.31 43.75 -9.81
C GLU A 122 17.64 43.31 -10.42
N ASP A 123 18.71 43.25 -9.62
CA ASP A 123 20.04 42.80 -10.04
C ASP A 123 20.07 41.33 -10.47
N ARG A 124 19.31 40.48 -9.79
CA ARG A 124 19.23 39.04 -10.13
C ARG A 124 18.41 38.86 -11.40
N ILE A 125 17.30 39.59 -11.54
CA ILE A 125 16.49 39.60 -12.76
C ILE A 125 17.32 40.07 -13.95
N ALA A 126 18.11 41.14 -13.80
CA ALA A 126 18.97 41.64 -14.86
C ALA A 126 20.00 40.60 -15.31
N LYS A 127 20.71 39.97 -14.36
CA LYS A 127 21.70 38.91 -14.65
C LYS A 127 21.07 37.67 -15.29
N LEU A 128 19.90 37.23 -14.82
CA LEU A 128 19.18 36.08 -15.41
C LEU A 128 18.68 36.39 -16.82
N LYS A 129 18.20 37.61 -17.07
CA LYS A 129 17.79 38.03 -18.42
C LYS A 129 18.99 38.08 -19.36
N GLU A 130 20.11 38.64 -18.93
CA GLU A 130 21.34 38.70 -19.71
C GLU A 130 21.87 37.29 -20.02
N ALA A 131 21.97 36.41 -19.01
CA ALA A 131 22.40 35.02 -19.19
C ALA A 131 21.45 34.22 -20.09
N ASN A 132 20.13 34.39 -19.93
CA ASN A 132 19.15 33.74 -20.80
C ASN A 132 19.23 34.25 -22.24
N VAL A 133 19.43 35.56 -22.46
CA VAL A 133 19.60 36.13 -23.80
C VAL A 133 20.86 35.58 -24.48
N LEU A 134 21.95 35.43 -23.73
CA LEU A 134 23.21 34.85 -24.23
C LEU A 134 23.08 33.36 -24.55
N ASN A 135 22.37 32.59 -23.72
CA ASN A 135 22.22 31.13 -23.88
C ASN A 135 21.09 30.74 -24.85
N TRP A 136 20.18 31.65 -25.18
CA TRP A 136 19.03 31.39 -26.04
C TRP A 136 19.38 30.85 -27.44
N PRO A 137 20.39 31.37 -28.15
CA PRO A 137 20.79 30.83 -29.45
C PRO A 137 21.30 29.39 -29.35
N ASP A 138 22.07 29.07 -28.31
CA ASP A 138 22.61 27.74 -28.07
C ASP A 138 21.52 26.74 -27.70
N GLU A 139 20.59 27.13 -26.83
CA GLU A 139 19.45 26.29 -26.46
C GLU A 139 18.53 26.04 -27.65
N LYS A 140 18.26 27.07 -28.47
CA LYS A 140 17.48 26.92 -29.69
C LYS A 140 18.16 25.97 -30.69
N LYS A 141 19.48 26.05 -30.79
CA LYS A 141 20.28 25.13 -31.63
C LYS A 141 20.19 23.70 -31.10
N ARG A 142 20.33 23.47 -29.79
CA ARG A 142 20.17 22.15 -29.16
C ARG A 142 18.77 21.59 -29.37
N MET A 143 17.74 22.39 -29.12
CA MET A 143 16.34 21.99 -29.32
C MET A 143 16.05 21.62 -30.78
N SER A 144 16.58 22.40 -31.74
CA SER A 144 16.44 22.07 -33.16
C SER A 144 17.15 20.76 -33.55
N ALA A 145 18.32 20.48 -32.96
CA ALA A 145 19.04 19.23 -33.18
C ALA A 145 18.29 18.03 -32.61
N ILE A 146 17.73 18.16 -31.40
CA ILE A 146 16.88 17.13 -30.78
C ILE A 146 15.64 16.88 -31.64
N ALA A 147 14.96 17.93 -32.09
CA ALA A 147 13.77 17.80 -32.94
C ALA A 147 14.10 17.14 -34.30
N MET A 148 15.26 17.44 -34.87
CA MET A 148 15.73 16.81 -36.11
C MET A 148 16.04 15.33 -35.92
N ASN A 149 16.74 14.96 -34.84
CA ASN A 149 17.01 13.56 -34.50
C ASN A 149 15.72 12.77 -34.26
N HIS A 150 14.77 13.35 -33.52
CA HIS A 150 13.47 12.71 -33.29
C HIS A 150 12.70 12.49 -34.60
N LYS A 151 12.73 13.46 -35.53
CA LYS A 151 12.13 13.28 -36.87
C LYS A 151 12.81 12.15 -37.66
N LEU A 152 14.13 12.03 -37.57
CA LEU A 152 14.88 10.95 -38.22
C LEU A 152 14.52 9.58 -37.64
N ASP A 153 14.42 9.47 -36.31
CA ASP A 153 14.08 8.22 -35.65
C ASP A 153 12.63 7.79 -35.94
N VAL A 154 11.69 8.73 -35.96
CA VAL A 154 10.31 8.47 -36.40
C VAL A 154 10.30 8.01 -37.86
N SER A 155 11.05 8.67 -38.74
CA SER A 155 11.13 8.27 -40.15
C SER A 155 11.71 6.86 -40.33
N LYS A 156 12.73 6.47 -39.54
CA LYS A 156 13.27 5.11 -39.55
C LYS A 156 12.24 4.09 -39.08
N LYS A 157 11.57 4.33 -37.95
CA LYS A 157 10.53 3.43 -37.44
C LYS A 157 9.36 3.27 -38.40
N VAL A 158 8.96 4.35 -39.10
CA VAL A 158 7.92 4.28 -40.13
C VAL A 158 8.35 3.39 -41.29
N LYS A 159 9.61 3.48 -41.74
CA LYS A 159 10.14 2.59 -42.78
C LYS A 159 10.18 1.13 -42.33
N GLU A 160 10.68 0.86 -41.12
CA GLU A 160 10.72 -0.49 -40.55
C GLU A 160 9.31 -1.09 -40.43
N MET A 161 8.33 -0.31 -39.98
CA MET A 161 6.92 -0.74 -39.93
C MET A 161 6.36 -1.03 -41.32
N GLN A 162 6.70 -0.23 -42.33
CA GLN A 162 6.26 -0.45 -43.70
C GLN A 162 6.89 -1.71 -44.32
N GLU A 163 8.18 -1.96 -44.07
CA GLU A 163 8.86 -3.18 -44.49
C GLU A 163 8.28 -4.42 -43.78
N LEU A 164 7.94 -4.30 -42.50
CA LEU A 164 7.29 -5.37 -41.75
C LEU A 164 5.88 -5.64 -42.26
N ALA A 165 5.09 -4.61 -42.53
CA ALA A 165 3.75 -4.73 -43.12
C ALA A 165 3.81 -5.47 -44.46
N GLN A 166 4.73 -5.09 -45.35
CA GLN A 166 4.94 -5.78 -46.63
C GLN A 166 5.31 -7.27 -46.49
N LYS A 167 5.96 -7.67 -45.40
CA LYS A 167 6.29 -9.08 -45.14
C LYS A 167 5.15 -9.86 -44.50
N VAL A 168 4.38 -9.22 -43.63
CA VAL A 168 3.32 -9.87 -42.83
C VAL A 168 2.02 -9.97 -43.63
N GLU A 169 1.66 -8.98 -44.43
CA GLU A 169 0.46 -9.00 -45.29
C GLU A 169 0.36 -10.25 -46.17
N PRO A 170 1.37 -10.63 -46.98
CA PRO A 170 1.27 -11.83 -47.81
C PRO A 170 1.26 -13.12 -46.99
N ALA A 171 1.88 -13.15 -45.80
CA ALA A 171 1.82 -14.31 -44.91
C ALA A 171 0.42 -14.46 -44.28
N LEU A 172 -0.21 -13.34 -43.92
CA LEU A 172 -1.56 -13.29 -43.38
C LEU A 172 -2.60 -13.67 -44.44
N GLU A 173 -2.49 -13.15 -45.66
CA GLU A 173 -3.34 -13.51 -46.79
C GLU A 173 -3.24 -15.02 -47.11
N ARG A 174 -2.02 -15.57 -47.14
CA ARG A 174 -1.81 -17.02 -47.33
C ARG A 174 -2.48 -17.84 -46.23
N SER A 175 -2.32 -17.42 -44.97
CA SER A 175 -2.97 -18.10 -43.84
C SER A 175 -4.50 -18.03 -43.93
N TYR A 176 -5.05 -16.89 -44.36
CA TYR A 176 -6.48 -16.70 -44.54
C TYR A 176 -7.05 -17.59 -45.66
N ILE A 177 -6.41 -17.59 -46.84
CA ILE A 177 -6.79 -18.45 -47.97
C ILE A 177 -6.71 -19.93 -47.57
N GLN A 178 -5.66 -20.32 -46.85
CA GLN A 178 -5.50 -21.69 -46.36
C GLN A 178 -6.60 -22.07 -45.37
N SER A 179 -6.96 -21.18 -44.44
CA SER A 179 -8.06 -21.38 -43.49
C SER A 179 -9.40 -21.57 -44.23
N GLN A 180 -9.71 -20.71 -45.20
CA GLN A 180 -10.91 -20.84 -46.01
C GLN A 180 -10.94 -22.15 -46.80
N ALA A 181 -9.80 -22.58 -47.36
CA ALA A 181 -9.71 -23.86 -48.06
C ALA A 181 -10.06 -25.03 -47.13
N TYR A 182 -9.54 -25.04 -45.89
CA TYR A 182 -9.87 -26.08 -44.91
C TYR A 182 -11.35 -26.11 -44.52
N GLU A 183 -12.00 -24.96 -44.37
CA GLU A 183 -13.45 -24.89 -44.16
C GLU A 183 -14.22 -25.49 -45.32
N GLN A 184 -13.86 -25.15 -46.55
CA GLN A 184 -14.49 -25.70 -47.76
C GLN A 184 -14.30 -27.22 -47.87
N TYR A 185 -13.11 -27.73 -47.52
CA TYR A 185 -12.87 -29.16 -47.46
C TYR A 185 -13.70 -29.86 -46.38
N ALA A 186 -13.80 -29.28 -45.18
CA ALA A 186 -14.62 -29.84 -44.10
C ALA A 186 -16.10 -29.89 -44.48
N ILE A 187 -16.62 -28.84 -45.14
CA ILE A 187 -18.00 -28.80 -45.64
C ILE A 187 -18.22 -29.90 -46.68
N ARG A 188 -17.34 -30.04 -47.68
CA ARG A 188 -17.46 -31.11 -48.71
C ARG A 188 -17.43 -32.50 -48.10
N LEU A 189 -16.55 -32.73 -47.12
CA LEU A 189 -16.48 -34.01 -46.40
C LEU A 189 -17.75 -34.28 -45.58
N SER A 190 -18.34 -33.25 -44.96
CA SER A 190 -19.62 -33.37 -44.25
C SER A 190 -20.80 -33.70 -45.18
N MET A 191 -20.81 -33.18 -46.41
CA MET A 191 -21.80 -33.55 -47.41
C MET A 191 -21.66 -35.01 -47.84
N ILE A 192 -20.43 -35.46 -48.11
CA ILE A 192 -20.14 -36.87 -48.45
C ILE A 192 -20.58 -37.80 -47.32
N LYS A 193 -20.29 -37.43 -46.06
CA LYS A 193 -20.76 -38.15 -44.88
C LYS A 193 -22.30 -38.24 -44.83
N GLY A 194 -23.00 -37.13 -45.09
CA GLY A 194 -24.46 -37.09 -45.09
C GLY A 194 -25.09 -38.02 -46.14
N VAL A 195 -24.47 -38.13 -47.32
CA VAL A 195 -24.90 -39.06 -48.37
C VAL A 195 -24.64 -40.51 -47.98
N LEU A 196 -23.45 -40.83 -47.45
CA LEU A 196 -23.09 -42.19 -47.03
C LEU A 196 -23.94 -42.68 -45.84
N ALA A 197 -24.31 -41.81 -44.91
CA ALA A 197 -25.14 -42.15 -43.76
C ALA A 197 -26.63 -42.40 -44.12
N SER A 198 -27.05 -42.07 -45.34
CA SER A 198 -28.43 -42.24 -45.81
C SER A 198 -28.68 -43.56 -46.55
N ASP A 199 -27.63 -44.35 -46.85
CA ASP A 199 -27.73 -45.65 -47.53
C ASP A 199 -27.67 -46.79 -46.50
N ASP A 200 -28.85 -47.22 -46.02
CA ASP A 200 -29.08 -48.07 -44.83
C ASP A 200 -28.70 -49.57 -45.02
N ARG A 201 -27.68 -49.90 -45.83
CA ARG A 201 -27.49 -51.29 -46.32
C ARG A 201 -26.12 -51.94 -46.21
N ASN A 202 -25.10 -51.36 -45.56
CA ASN A 202 -23.80 -52.06 -45.39
C ASN A 202 -23.03 -51.67 -44.12
N SER A 203 -22.58 -52.66 -43.33
CA SER A 203 -21.75 -52.44 -42.12
C SER A 203 -20.36 -51.84 -42.41
N LYS A 204 -19.92 -51.82 -43.67
CA LYS A 204 -18.68 -51.15 -44.10
C LYS A 204 -18.86 -49.64 -44.25
N ASP A 205 -20.07 -49.19 -44.53
CA ASP A 205 -20.35 -47.76 -44.71
C ASP A 205 -20.41 -47.04 -43.35
N ASP A 206 -20.82 -47.74 -42.28
CA ASP A 206 -20.75 -47.24 -40.89
C ASP A 206 -19.31 -46.96 -40.41
N GLU A 207 -18.34 -47.82 -40.76
CA GLU A 207 -16.93 -47.60 -40.42
C GLU A 207 -16.35 -46.42 -41.21
N LEU A 208 -16.74 -46.27 -42.48
CA LEU A 208 -16.34 -45.13 -43.33
C LEU A 208 -16.94 -43.80 -42.85
N VAL A 209 -18.21 -43.79 -42.45
CA VAL A 209 -18.89 -42.61 -41.89
C VAL A 209 -18.24 -42.18 -40.57
N THR A 210 -17.84 -43.14 -39.73
CA THR A 210 -17.12 -42.87 -38.48
C THR A 210 -15.72 -42.29 -38.73
N ASN A 211 -14.99 -42.84 -39.70
CA ASN A 211 -13.67 -42.32 -40.08
C ASN A 211 -13.75 -40.92 -40.70
N LEU A 212 -14.77 -40.64 -41.52
CA LEU A 212 -15.02 -39.31 -42.08
C LEU A 212 -15.34 -38.28 -41.00
N ASP A 213 -16.10 -38.64 -39.96
CA ASP A 213 -16.40 -37.74 -38.84
C ASP A 213 -15.14 -37.33 -38.07
N LEU A 214 -14.20 -38.27 -37.88
CA LEU A 214 -12.92 -38.01 -37.23
C LEU A 214 -12.03 -37.10 -38.08
N ILE A 215 -11.97 -37.32 -39.39
CA ILE A 215 -11.19 -36.47 -40.31
C ILE A 215 -11.75 -35.04 -40.37
N ILE A 216 -13.08 -34.87 -40.37
CA ILE A 216 -13.72 -33.54 -40.32
C ILE A 216 -13.36 -32.81 -39.02
N LYS A 217 -13.44 -33.51 -37.87
CA LYS A 217 -13.08 -32.94 -36.56
C LYS A 217 -11.61 -32.54 -36.48
N ASP A 218 -10.71 -33.37 -37.01
CA ASP A 218 -9.28 -33.07 -37.04
C ASP A 218 -8.97 -31.87 -37.95
N ILE A 219 -9.60 -31.76 -39.13
CA ILE A 219 -9.43 -30.61 -40.04
C ILE A 219 -9.96 -29.30 -39.40
N GLN A 220 -11.09 -29.34 -38.70
CA GLN A 220 -11.64 -28.19 -37.98
C GLN A 220 -10.78 -27.78 -36.78
N ALA A 221 -10.19 -28.74 -36.06
CA ALA A 221 -9.26 -28.48 -34.97
C ALA A 221 -7.93 -27.87 -35.47
N ILE A 222 -7.42 -28.32 -36.62
CA ILE A 222 -6.26 -27.72 -37.30
C ILE A 222 -6.57 -26.28 -37.73
N ASN A 223 -7.76 -26.02 -38.28
CA ASN A 223 -8.17 -24.69 -38.70
C ASN A 223 -8.31 -23.70 -37.53
N THR A 224 -8.77 -24.18 -36.37
CA THR A 224 -8.90 -23.37 -35.15
C THR A 224 -7.63 -23.31 -34.30
N SER A 225 -6.51 -23.83 -34.81
CA SER A 225 -5.21 -23.91 -34.11
C SER A 225 -5.26 -24.63 -32.75
N ASN A 226 -6.22 -25.53 -32.56
CA ASN A 226 -6.41 -26.29 -31.32
C ASN A 226 -5.82 -27.71 -31.48
N PHE A 227 -4.49 -27.78 -31.55
CA PHE A 227 -3.74 -29.00 -31.88
C PHE A 227 -3.87 -30.11 -30.83
N ASP A 228 -4.22 -29.79 -29.59
CA ASP A 228 -4.43 -30.77 -28.51
C ASP A 228 -5.65 -31.67 -28.77
N LYS A 229 -6.56 -31.25 -29.66
CA LYS A 229 -7.75 -32.01 -30.06
C LYS A 229 -7.54 -32.84 -31.33
N VAL A 230 -6.42 -32.68 -32.02
CA VAL A 230 -6.06 -33.41 -33.26
C VAL A 230 -5.47 -34.76 -32.85
N GLY A 231 -6.33 -35.71 -32.52
CA GLY A 231 -5.91 -36.93 -31.84
C GLY A 231 -5.74 -38.17 -32.72
N ARG A 232 -6.27 -38.22 -33.95
CA ARG A 232 -6.57 -39.54 -34.56
C ARG A 232 -6.25 -39.75 -36.03
N LEU A 233 -5.90 -38.72 -36.83
CA LEU A 233 -5.32 -38.89 -38.17
C LEU A 233 -4.09 -39.83 -38.20
N TYR A 234 -3.38 -39.98 -37.08
CA TYR A 234 -2.25 -40.90 -36.92
C TYR A 234 -2.61 -42.39 -36.89
N SER A 235 -3.83 -42.74 -36.45
CA SER A 235 -4.09 -44.10 -35.95
C SER A 235 -4.66 -45.11 -36.95
N TYR A 236 -5.14 -44.66 -38.12
CA TYR A 236 -5.85 -45.55 -39.06
C TYR A 236 -5.13 -45.84 -40.38
N HIS A 237 -4.16 -45.03 -40.81
CA HIS A 237 -3.38 -45.34 -42.02
C HIS A 237 -2.18 -46.27 -41.78
N ILE A 238 -1.81 -46.53 -40.53
CA ILE A 238 -0.73 -47.47 -40.17
C ILE A 238 -1.33 -48.80 -39.71
N LYS A 239 -2.15 -49.43 -40.56
CA LYS A 239 -2.39 -50.88 -40.46
C LYS A 239 -2.06 -51.66 -41.73
N ASN A 240 -1.62 -51.00 -42.81
CA ASN A 240 -1.13 -51.69 -44.00
C ASN A 240 0.28 -51.20 -44.41
N GLY A 241 1.27 -51.75 -43.71
CA GLY A 241 2.52 -52.31 -44.26
C GLY A 241 3.21 -51.69 -45.49
N SER A 242 3.30 -50.36 -45.66
CA SER A 242 4.15 -49.78 -46.71
C SER A 242 5.24 -48.87 -46.13
N LYS A 243 6.41 -48.92 -46.77
CA LYS A 243 7.62 -48.12 -46.50
C LYS A 243 7.37 -46.60 -46.39
N PHE A 244 6.20 -46.14 -46.82
CA PHE A 244 5.74 -44.75 -46.82
C PHE A 244 5.38 -44.21 -45.43
N GLY A 245 4.98 -45.08 -44.49
CA GLY A 245 4.51 -44.64 -43.16
C GLY A 245 5.60 -44.03 -42.28
N LYS A 246 6.81 -44.60 -42.29
CA LYS A 246 7.92 -44.11 -41.45
C LYS A 246 8.49 -42.78 -41.92
N ASP A 247 8.61 -42.60 -43.24
CA ASP A 247 9.18 -41.39 -43.84
C ASP A 247 8.21 -40.20 -43.70
N PHE A 248 6.90 -40.46 -43.82
CA PHE A 248 5.86 -39.47 -43.56
C PHE A 248 5.75 -39.10 -42.07
N GLU A 249 5.83 -40.07 -41.14
CA GLU A 249 5.84 -39.79 -39.70
C GLU A 249 7.01 -38.90 -39.30
N GLU A 250 8.20 -39.15 -39.83
CA GLU A 250 9.39 -38.38 -39.50
C GLU A 250 9.29 -36.95 -40.06
N GLN A 251 8.80 -36.80 -41.29
CA GLN A 251 8.59 -35.48 -41.92
C GLN A 251 7.47 -34.67 -41.27
N PHE A 252 6.36 -35.31 -40.90
CA PHE A 252 5.22 -34.64 -40.28
C PHE A 252 5.50 -34.28 -38.82
N SER A 253 6.15 -35.16 -38.06
CA SER A 253 6.59 -34.87 -36.68
C SER A 253 7.60 -33.73 -36.66
N LYS A 254 8.53 -33.71 -37.61
CA LYS A 254 9.51 -32.62 -37.78
C LYS A 254 8.82 -31.31 -38.13
N TYR A 255 7.82 -31.33 -39.03
CA TYR A 255 7.04 -30.15 -39.39
C TYR A 255 6.24 -29.58 -38.19
N LEU A 256 5.60 -30.43 -37.39
CA LEU A 256 4.87 -30.01 -36.19
C LEU A 256 5.80 -29.42 -35.12
N LEU A 257 6.99 -30.00 -34.93
CA LEU A 257 8.02 -29.49 -34.03
C LEU A 257 8.55 -28.12 -34.46
N ASP A 258 8.83 -27.94 -35.77
CA ASP A 258 9.27 -26.64 -36.31
C ASP A 258 8.18 -25.56 -36.17
N LYS A 259 6.90 -25.91 -36.44
CA LYS A 259 5.76 -24.99 -36.23
C LYS A 259 5.58 -24.61 -34.77
N LYS A 260 5.73 -25.57 -33.84
CA LYS A 260 5.66 -25.31 -32.39
C LYS A 260 6.80 -24.41 -31.92
N LYS A 261 8.02 -24.61 -32.44
CA LYS A 261 9.18 -23.78 -32.12
C LYS A 261 9.03 -22.36 -32.65
N ALA A 262 8.53 -22.20 -33.89
CA ALA A 262 8.23 -20.89 -34.46
C ALA A 262 7.14 -20.12 -33.68
N LEU A 263 6.17 -20.82 -33.08
CA LEU A 263 5.17 -20.23 -32.19
C LEU A 263 5.76 -19.78 -30.84
N ILE A 264 6.69 -20.55 -30.28
CA ILE A 264 7.39 -20.18 -29.03
C ILE A 264 8.34 -18.99 -29.24
N ASP A 265 9.03 -18.93 -30.37
CA ASP A 265 9.94 -17.82 -30.70
C ASP A 265 9.19 -16.51 -31.04
N LEU A 266 7.90 -16.58 -31.42
CA LEU A 266 7.02 -15.41 -31.59
C LEU A 266 6.43 -14.88 -30.27
N ASP A 267 6.47 -15.68 -29.19
CA ASP A 267 5.86 -15.36 -27.89
C ASP A 267 6.87 -14.81 -26.85
N LEU A 268 8.08 -14.45 -27.30
CA LEU A 268 9.06 -13.72 -26.49
C LEU A 268 9.29 -12.29 -27.00
N PRO A 269 8.40 -11.32 -26.69
CA PRO A 269 8.85 -9.95 -26.55
C PRO A 269 9.67 -9.85 -25.26
N ASN A 270 10.97 -10.07 -25.40
CA ASN A 270 12.04 -9.28 -24.79
C ASN A 270 11.62 -8.44 -23.55
N ARG A 271 11.24 -9.10 -22.45
CA ARG A 271 11.09 -8.46 -21.14
C ARG A 271 12.47 -8.38 -20.52
N LYS A 272 13.33 -7.53 -21.09
CA LYS A 272 14.42 -6.93 -20.32
C LYS A 272 13.75 -5.97 -19.36
N GLU A 273 13.54 -6.43 -18.12
CA GLU A 273 13.38 -5.52 -16.99
C GLU A 273 14.58 -4.57 -16.99
N PRO A 274 14.39 -3.24 -17.04
CA PRO A 274 15.47 -2.33 -16.67
C PRO A 274 15.70 -2.52 -15.17
N ALA A 275 16.89 -3.00 -14.82
CA ALA A 275 17.39 -2.97 -13.46
C ALA A 275 17.42 -1.50 -13.00
N ASP A 276 16.60 -1.18 -11.99
CA ASP A 276 16.74 0.03 -11.19
C ASP A 276 18.06 -0.04 -10.42
N HIS A 277 19.12 0.49 -11.04
CA HIS A 277 20.30 0.98 -10.36
C HIS A 277 20.57 2.40 -10.84
N PHE A 278 19.96 3.38 -10.17
CA PHE A 278 20.54 4.70 -10.08
C PHE A 278 20.95 4.97 -8.63
N SER A 279 22.26 4.90 -8.47
CA SER A 279 23.02 5.32 -7.30
C SER A 279 22.77 6.80 -7.02
N VAL A 280 22.36 7.09 -5.79
CA VAL A 280 22.58 8.39 -5.15
C VAL A 280 24.10 8.50 -4.94
N ASN A 281 24.75 9.34 -5.73
CA ASN A 281 25.96 10.11 -5.42
C ASN A 281 26.55 10.60 -6.75
N ASP A 282 26.33 11.88 -7.07
CA ASP A 282 27.37 12.83 -7.45
C ASP A 282 26.71 14.14 -7.94
N LEU A 283 27.13 15.24 -7.29
CA LEU A 283 26.87 16.67 -7.54
C LEU A 283 25.56 17.28 -7.02
#